data_AF-A0A6V7L403-F1
#
_entry.id   AF-A0A6V7L403-F1
#
_cell.length_a   1.000
_cell.length_b   1.000
_cell.length_c   1.000
_cell.angle_alpha   90.00
_cell.angle_beta   90.00
_cell.angle_gamma   90.00
#
_symmetry.space_group_name_H-M   'P 1'
#
loop_
_entity.id
_entity.type
_entity.pdbx_description
1 polymer ?
#
loop_
_entity_poly.entity_id
_entity_poly.type
_entity_poly.pdbx_seq_one_letter_code
_entity_poly.pdbx_strand_id
1 'polypeptide(L)' 'WIPVYTDQDQSLAVMSIGFLLKNRNDGVVWRGPKKTGMIKQFLTDVVWKDIDYLIIDTPPGTSDEHITVMENL' A
#
# COMPACT_ATOMS: atom_id res chain seq x y z
N TRP A 1 -4.87 8.23 5.67
CA TRP A 1 -5.65 7.18 5.00
C TRP A 1 -6.07 6.15 6.03
N ILE A 2 -7.31 5.67 6.02
CA ILE A 2 -7.81 4.65 6.97
C ILE A 2 -7.87 3.31 6.21
N PRO A 3 -7.20 2.25 6.70
CA PRO A 3 -7.26 0.95 6.04
C PRO A 3 -8.66 0.34 6.13
N VAL A 4 -8.95 -0.54 5.17
CA VAL A 4 -10.16 -1.36 5.20
C VAL A 4 -9.90 -2.54 6.12
N TYR A 5 -10.84 -2.83 7.01
CA TYR A 5 -10.77 -3.99 7.92
C TYR A 5 -11.67 -5.11 7.41
N THR A 6 -11.23 -6.36 7.63
CA THR A 6 -11.97 -7.55 7.16
C THR A 6 -13.13 -7.96 8.06
N ASP A 7 -13.08 -7.58 9.34
CA ASP A 7 -14.05 -7.92 10.37
C ASP A 7 -14.28 -6.75 11.34
N GLN A 8 -15.22 -6.92 12.26
CA GLN A 8 -15.52 -5.93 13.30
C GLN A 8 -14.42 -5.84 14.37
N ASP A 9 -13.70 -6.94 14.57
CA ASP A 9 -12.59 -7.04 15.53
C ASP A 9 -11.33 -6.31 15.04
N GLN A 10 -11.32 -5.85 13.78
CA GLN A 10 -10.25 -5.11 13.12
C GLN A 10 -8.91 -5.87 13.14
N SER A 11 -8.98 -7.20 13.04
CA SER A 11 -7.81 -8.09 13.18
C SER A 11 -6.85 -8.02 11.99
N LEU A 12 -7.37 -7.70 10.80
CA LEU A 12 -6.61 -7.57 9.57
C LEU A 12 -6.98 -6.27 8.84
N ALA A 13 -5.97 -5.41 8.68
CA ALA A 13 -6.05 -4.16 7.95
C ALA A 13 -5.47 -4.32 6.54
N VAL A 14 -6.16 -3.78 5.54
CA VAL A 14 -5.72 -3.80 4.13
C VAL A 14 -5.77 -2.40 3.55
N MET A 15 -4.70 -2.00 2.85
CA MET A 15 -4.67 -0.80 2.04
C MET A 15 -4.33 -1.16 0.60
N SER A 16 -5.13 -0.68 -0.34
CA SER A 16 -4.89 -0.87 -1.78
C SER A 16 -5.43 0.30 -2.57
N ILE A 17 -4.71 0.66 -3.63
CA ILE A 17 -5.13 1.65 -4.63
C ILE A 17 -6.42 1.20 -5.29
N GLY A 18 -6.65 -0.11 -5.41
CA GLY A 18 -7.86 -0.69 -5.99
C GLY A 18 -9.14 -0.20 -5.31
N PHE A 19 -9.07 0.17 -4.03
CA PHE A 19 -10.22 0.72 -3.30
C PHE A 19 -10.61 2.14 -3.74
N LEU A 20 -9.70 2.86 -4.39
CA LEU A 20 -9.95 4.20 -4.92
C LEU A 20 -10.45 4.20 -6.36
N LEU A 21 -10.44 3.04 -7.02
CA LEU A 21 -10.87 2.91 -8.41
C LEU A 21 -12.39 2.73 -8.47
N LYS A 22 -13.00 3.26 -9.53
CA LYS A 22 -14.44 3.18 -9.72
C LYS A 22 -14.87 1.76 -10.06
N ASN A 23 -14.11 1.07 -10.91
CA ASN A 23 -14.38 -0.31 -11.29
C ASN A 23 -13.20 -1.22 -10.91
N ARG A 24 -13.52 -2.45 -10.54
CA ARG A 24 -12.54 -3.47 -10.15
C ARG A 24 -11.55 -3.84 -11.26
N ASN A 25 -11.94 -3.66 -12.52
CA ASN A 25 -11.11 -3.97 -13.69
C ASN A 25 -10.30 -2.74 -14.18
N ASP A 26 -10.44 -1.59 -13.53
CA ASP A 26 -9.65 -0.43 -13.89
C ASP A 26 -8.21 -0.65 -13.44
N GLY A 27 -7.27 -0.49 -14.37
CA GLY A 27 -5.85 -0.52 -14.10
C GLY A 27 -5.30 0.89 -13.92
N VAL A 28 -4.31 1.04 -13.05
CA VAL A 28 -3.59 2.30 -12.91
C VAL A 28 -2.12 2.08 -13.29
N VAL A 29 -1.67 2.81 -14.31
CA VAL A 29 -0.27 2.81 -14.72
C VAL A 29 0.42 4.01 -14.07
N TRP A 30 1.22 3.75 -13.05
CA TRP A 30 2.08 4.77 -12.45
C TRP A 30 3.53 4.61 -12.88
N ARG A 31 4.20 5.74 -13.07
CA ARG A 31 5.58 5.80 -13.54
C ARG A 31 6.43 6.65 -12.59
N GLY A 32 7.66 6.18 -12.40
CA GLY A 32 8.73 6.87 -11.69
C GLY A 32 8.26 7.52 -10.38
N PRO A 33 8.36 8.86 -10.24
CA PRO A 33 8.09 9.55 -8.97
C PRO A 33 6.70 9.33 -8.38
N LYS A 34 5.65 9.18 -9.20
CA LYS A 34 4.29 8.96 -8.69
C LYS A 34 4.15 7.63 -7.95
N LYS A 35 4.84 6.59 -8.44
CA LYS A 35 4.86 5.26 -7.84
C LYS A 35 5.58 5.31 -6.49
N THR A 36 6.78 5.87 -6.46
CA THR A 36 7.58 6.08 -5.24
C THR A 36 6.81 6.91 -4.20
N GLY A 37 6.16 7.99 -4.63
CA GLY A 37 5.34 8.83 -3.77
C GLY A 37 4.17 8.08 -3.14
N MET A 38 3.50 7.19 -3.89
CA MET A 38 2.42 6.39 -3.31
C MET A 38 2.92 5.35 -2.31
N ILE A 39 4.04 4.68 -2.59
CA ILE A 39 4.65 3.73 -1.64
C ILE A 39 4.94 4.45 -0.32
N LYS A 40 5.57 5.62 -0.39
CA LYS A 40 5.82 6.45 0.79
C LYS A 40 4.52 6.79 1.53
N GLN A 41 3.51 7.26 0.80
CA GLN A 41 2.20 7.59 1.39
C GLN A 41 1.53 6.39 2.08
N PHE A 42 1.69 5.17 1.54
CA PHE A 42 1.16 3.95 2.18
C PHE A 42 1.89 3.61 3.49
N LEU A 43 3.18 3.90 3.58
CA LEU A 43 3.97 3.65 4.78
C LEU A 43 3.78 4.74 5.83
N THR A 44 3.69 6.02 5.43
CA THR A 44 3.70 7.15 6.37
C THR A 44 2.32 7.72 6.69
N ASP A 45 1.38 7.72 5.74
CA ASP A 45 0.12 8.46 5.90
C ASP A 45 -1.09 7.53 6.16
N VAL A 46 -0.89 6.22 6.12
CA VAL A 46 -1.90 5.24 6.50
C VAL A 46 -1.86 5.04 8.01
N VAL A 47 -3.01 5.13 8.65
CA VAL A 47 -3.15 4.94 10.10
C VAL A 47 -3.22 3.44 10.38
N TRP A 48 -2.06 2.79 10.35
CA TRP A 48 -1.95 1.35 10.62
C TRP A 48 -2.25 0.97 12.07
N LYS A 49 -2.14 1.94 13.01
CA LYS A 49 -2.18 1.72 14.47
C LYS A 49 -1.03 0.80 14.91
N ASP A 50 -1.15 0.18 16.08
CA ASP A 50 -0.20 -0.83 16.55
C ASP A 50 -0.44 -2.14 15.82
N ILE A 51 0.51 -2.53 14.98
CA ILE A 51 0.51 -3.80 14.23
C ILE A 51 1.78 -4.58 14.56
N ASP A 52 1.66 -5.89 14.69
CA ASP A 52 2.83 -6.76 14.90
C ASP A 52 3.61 -6.99 13.59
N TYR A 53 2.90 -6.99 12.46
CA TYR A 53 3.45 -7.28 11.14
C TYR A 53 2.82 -6.40 10.07
N LEU A 54 3.65 -5.89 9.15
CA LEU A 54 3.22 -5.25 7.92
C LEU A 54 3.64 -6.10 6.72
N ILE A 55 2.68 -6.61 5.97
CA ILE A 55 2.93 -7.37 4.74
C ILE A 55 2.79 -6.43 3.55
N ILE A 56 3.84 -6.34 2.73
CA ILE A 56 3.88 -5.49 1.55
C ILE A 56 3.97 -6.38 0.31
N ASP A 57 2.89 -6.42 -0.46
CA ASP A 57 2.82 -7.13 -1.74
C ASP A 57 3.40 -6.26 -2.85
N THR A 58 4.63 -6.56 -3.27
CA THR A 58 5.32 -5.85 -4.36
C THR A 58 5.35 -6.71 -5.62
N PRO A 59 5.26 -6.12 -6.84
CA PRO A 59 5.44 -6.87 -8.07
C PRO A 59 6.78 -7.64 -8.09
N PRO A 60 6.87 -8.79 -8.77
CA PRO A 60 8.11 -9.54 -8.85
C PRO A 60 9.20 -8.76 -9.59
N GLY A 61 10.44 -8.82 -9.11
CA GLY A 61 11.59 -8.17 -9.76
C GLY A 61 12.64 -7.70 -8.77
N THR A 62 13.56 -6.85 -9.23
CA THR A 62 14.53 -6.10 -8.41
C THR A 62 14.31 -4.59 -8.56
N SER A 63 13.08 -4.20 -8.88
CA SER A 63 12.74 -2.84 -9.26
C SER A 63 12.79 -1.88 -8.07
N ASP A 64 12.82 -0.58 -8.39
CA ASP A 64 12.93 0.51 -7.40
C ASP A 64 11.85 0.47 -6.31
N GLU A 65 10.73 -0.23 -6.52
CA GLU A 65 9.69 -0.48 -5.52
C GLU A 65 10.27 -1.08 -4.23
N HIS A 66 11.09 -2.12 -4.34
CA HIS A 66 11.64 -2.79 -3.15
C HIS A 66 12.61 -1.88 -2.39
N ILE A 67 13.45 -1.13 -3.12
CA ILE A 67 14.38 -0.16 -2.54
C ILE A 67 13.59 0.96 -1.85
N THR A 68 12.58 1.51 -2.53
CA THR A 68 11.73 2.57 -1.97
C THR A 68 11.06 2.13 -0.67
N VAL A 69 10.55 0.89 -0.61
CA VAL A 69 9.94 0.35 0.61
C VAL A 69 10.98 0.33 1.74
N MET A 70 12.17 -0.20 1.49
CA MET A 70 13.23 -0.30 2.50
C MET A 70 13.79 1.05 2.93
N GLU A 71 13.77 2.06 2.06
CA GLU A 71 14.22 3.42 2.40
C GLU A 71 13.20 4.22 3.23
N ASN A 72 11.92 3.81 3.24
CA ASN A 72 10.83 4.55 3.88
C ASN A 72 10.18 3.78 5.05
N LEU A 73 10.72 2.61 5.41
CA LEU A 73 10.46 1.91 6.69
C LEU A 73 11.43 2.42 7.76
#